data_AF-A0A2D8LY70-F1
#
_entry.id   AF-A0A2D8LY70-F1
#
_cell.length_a   1.000
_cell.length_b   1.000
_cell.length_c   1.000
_cell.angle_alpha   90.00
_cell.angle_beta   90.00
_cell.angle_gamma   90.00
#
_symmetry.space_group_name_H-M   'P 1'
#
loop_
_entity.id
_entity.type
_entity.pdbx_description
1 polymer ?
#
loop_
_entity_poly.entity_id
_entity_poly.type
_entity_poly.pdbx_seq_one_letter_code
_entity_poly.pdbx_strand_id
1 'polypeptide(L)'
;MPQSRHLKFKLFLAKLALYTERLTYAFFPVLILSFFILGLGLTGMLGLFGSLGSKILVLVLLLLWLRVFFHNLKSFKAPTASDIDSRLESDNSLKHNPLFTLKDRLSEDSSQQKQDMWLIYRKKLESQTERKLRIAPPSPRFSFRDPFALGIFAVLLMIVGFIMAGHNWETRLKTSFFPFGSTESDISASPLTITFTPPSYIRKSPAHYTGPDYEKNIQVPEGTVIKAIYNTPYFKPVLKVDGETIPFTEIDRNTYSAQTELIETTTVKISQLGFARARVKTEIIPDKKP
;
A
#
# COMPACT_ATOMS: atom_id res chain seq x y z
N MET A 1 6.63 50.06 16.00
CA MET A 1 5.31 50.16 15.33
C MET A 1 4.88 48.76 14.88
N PRO A 2 3.57 48.45 14.87
CA PRO A 2 3.07 47.14 14.45
C PRO A 2 3.30 46.94 12.95
N GLN A 3 3.86 45.78 12.57
CA GLN A 3 4.01 45.38 11.16
C GLN A 3 2.65 45.43 10.45
N SER A 4 2.63 45.96 9.22
CA SER A 4 1.41 46.10 8.42
C SER A 4 0.72 44.74 8.24
N ARG A 5 -0.63 44.74 8.31
CA ARG A 5 -1.46 43.51 8.28
C ARG A 5 -1.19 42.67 7.01
N HIS A 6 -0.87 43.34 5.91
CA HIS A 6 -0.47 42.72 4.64
C HIS A 6 0.87 41.98 4.73
N LEU A 7 1.88 42.53 5.42
CA LEU A 7 3.18 41.87 5.61
C LEU A 7 3.03 40.57 6.41
N LYS A 8 2.23 40.60 7.49
CA LYS A 8 1.94 39.41 8.31
C LYS A 8 1.25 38.32 7.50
N PHE A 9 0.30 38.68 6.64
CA PHE A 9 -0.39 37.74 5.76
C PHE A 9 0.57 37.11 4.74
N LYS A 10 1.46 37.90 4.14
CA LYS A 10 2.47 37.38 3.21
C LYS A 10 3.47 36.43 3.88
N LEU A 11 3.90 36.75 5.10
CA LEU A 11 4.75 35.87 5.91
C LEU A 11 4.03 34.56 6.28
N PHE A 12 2.72 34.62 6.58
CA PHE A 12 1.91 33.43 6.84
C PHE A 12 1.78 32.53 5.59
N LEU A 13 1.57 33.11 4.41
CA LEU A 13 1.55 32.37 3.14
C LEU A 13 2.92 31.73 2.85
N ALA A 14 4.02 32.45 3.02
CA ALA A 14 5.37 31.90 2.87
C ALA A 14 5.65 30.76 3.87
N LYS A 15 5.16 30.90 5.11
CA LYS A 15 5.19 29.84 6.12
C LYS A 15 4.43 28.60 5.66
N LEU A 16 3.19 28.76 5.17
CA LEU A 16 2.38 27.65 4.66
C LEU A 16 3.06 26.97 3.46
N ALA A 17 3.62 27.72 2.52
CA ALA A 17 4.35 27.17 1.39
C ALA A 17 5.56 26.32 1.85
N LEU A 18 6.35 26.81 2.80
CA LEU A 18 7.48 26.06 3.36
C LEU A 18 7.05 24.83 4.18
N TYR A 19 5.97 24.95 4.93
CA TYR A 19 5.40 23.81 5.67
C TYR A 19 4.91 22.73 4.71
N THR A 20 4.16 23.09 3.68
CA THR A 20 3.65 22.15 2.67
C THR A 20 4.79 21.50 1.89
N GLU A 21 5.83 22.25 1.52
CA GLU A 21 7.02 21.65 0.91
C GLU A 21 7.72 20.67 1.85
N ARG A 22 8.05 21.06 3.08
CA ARG A 22 8.73 20.15 4.01
C ARG A 22 7.89 18.92 4.35
N LEU A 23 6.58 19.10 4.47
CA LEU A 23 5.64 18.01 4.70
C LEU A 23 5.62 17.06 3.50
N THR A 24 5.45 17.59 2.28
CA THR A 24 5.49 16.78 1.07
C THR A 24 6.82 16.03 0.95
N TYR A 25 7.98 16.66 1.21
CA TYR A 25 9.27 15.98 1.20
C TYR A 25 9.44 14.90 2.26
N ALA A 26 8.95 15.13 3.49
CA ALA A 26 9.07 14.18 4.58
C ALA A 26 8.15 12.96 4.39
N PHE A 27 6.94 13.18 3.86
CA PHE A 27 5.95 12.14 3.65
C PHE A 27 6.02 11.49 2.26
N PHE A 28 6.84 12.01 1.35
CA PHE A 28 7.02 11.42 0.01
C PHE A 28 7.41 9.93 0.03
N PRO A 29 8.41 9.48 0.83
CA PRO A 29 8.76 8.05 0.88
C PRO A 29 7.63 7.18 1.44
N VAL A 30 6.85 7.73 2.39
CA VAL A 30 5.70 7.04 2.99
C VAL A 30 4.59 6.87 1.96
N LEU A 31 4.33 7.89 1.13
CA LEU A 31 3.36 7.82 0.05
C LEU A 31 3.76 6.79 -1.01
N ILE A 32 5.02 6.79 -1.45
CA ILE A 32 5.54 5.80 -2.41
C ILE A 32 5.37 4.40 -1.86
N LEU A 33 5.80 4.17 -0.61
CA LEU A 33 5.71 2.86 0.01
C LEU A 33 4.25 2.42 0.20
N SER A 34 3.36 3.35 0.54
CA SER A 34 1.92 3.09 0.64
C SER A 34 1.33 2.66 -0.70
N PHE A 35 1.60 3.40 -1.78
CA PHE A 35 1.14 3.04 -3.12
C PHE A 35 1.71 1.70 -3.60
N PHE A 36 2.97 1.44 -3.29
CA PHE A 36 3.62 0.17 -3.60
C PHE A 36 2.94 -1.00 -2.88
N ILE A 37 2.73 -0.88 -1.56
CA ILE A 37 2.08 -1.90 -0.74
C ILE A 37 0.62 -2.14 -1.20
N LEU A 38 -0.13 -1.07 -1.46
CA LEU A 38 -1.51 -1.15 -1.96
C LEU A 38 -1.59 -1.81 -3.34
N GLY A 39 -0.74 -1.39 -4.28
CA GLY A 39 -0.68 -1.99 -5.61
C GLY A 39 -0.33 -3.48 -5.55
N LEU A 40 0.63 -3.86 -4.70
CA LEU A 40 1.01 -5.25 -4.51
C LEU A 40 -0.14 -6.09 -3.91
N GLY A 41 -0.91 -5.51 -2.99
CA GLY A 41 -2.14 -6.12 -2.46
C GLY A 41 -3.23 -6.31 -3.53
N LEU A 42 -3.48 -5.29 -4.35
CA LEU A 42 -4.49 -5.34 -5.41
C LEU A 42 -4.21 -6.40 -6.48
N THR A 43 -2.93 -6.59 -6.83
CA THR A 43 -2.55 -7.68 -7.76
C THR A 43 -2.89 -9.06 -7.18
N GLY A 44 -2.89 -9.23 -5.86
CA GLY A 44 -3.04 -10.54 -5.22
C GLY A 44 -1.75 -11.36 -5.22
N MET A 45 -0.61 -10.75 -5.59
CA MET A 45 0.71 -11.39 -5.59
C MET A 45 1.10 -11.85 -4.17
N LEU A 46 0.63 -11.16 -3.14
CA LEU A 46 0.79 -11.53 -1.73
C LEU A 46 0.24 -12.94 -1.43
N GLY A 47 -0.83 -13.35 -2.12
CA GLY A 47 -1.42 -14.67 -1.98
C GLY A 47 -0.56 -15.80 -2.55
N LEU A 48 0.48 -15.51 -3.35
CA LEU A 48 1.28 -16.55 -4.02
C LEU A 48 2.13 -17.39 -3.05
N PHE A 49 2.45 -16.88 -1.86
CA PHE A 49 3.36 -17.55 -0.91
C PHE A 49 2.66 -18.45 0.13
N GLY A 50 1.39 -18.79 -0.11
CA GLY A 50 0.55 -19.54 0.84
C GLY A 50 0.09 -18.70 2.04
N SER A 51 -0.72 -19.29 2.93
CA SER A 51 -1.34 -18.59 4.07
C SER A 51 -0.32 -18.02 5.07
N LEU A 52 0.77 -18.77 5.35
CA LEU A 52 1.82 -18.32 6.28
C LEU A 52 2.76 -17.30 5.64
N GLY A 53 3.16 -17.52 4.39
CA GLY A 53 4.07 -16.62 3.67
C GLY A 53 3.44 -15.25 3.43
N SER A 54 2.16 -15.20 3.08
CA SER A 54 1.42 -13.94 2.92
C SER A 54 1.33 -13.15 4.23
N LYS A 55 1.03 -13.81 5.36
CA LYS A 55 0.99 -13.21 6.71
C LYS A 55 2.33 -12.58 7.10
N ILE A 56 3.42 -13.32 6.92
CA ILE A 56 4.77 -12.84 7.24
C ILE A 56 5.13 -11.64 6.37
N LEU A 57 4.83 -11.71 5.07
CA LEU A 57 5.18 -10.64 4.15
C LEU A 57 4.41 -9.34 4.45
N VAL A 58 3.10 -9.45 4.74
CA VAL A 58 2.28 -8.30 5.17
C VAL A 58 2.82 -7.69 6.46
N LEU A 59 3.21 -8.51 7.44
CA LEU A 59 3.79 -8.03 8.68
C LEU A 59 5.13 -7.29 8.45
N VAL A 60 6.00 -7.83 7.60
CA VAL A 60 7.28 -7.20 7.26
C VAL A 60 7.06 -5.86 6.55
N LEU A 61 6.12 -5.80 5.60
CA LEU A 61 5.76 -4.56 4.91
C LEU A 61 5.18 -3.52 5.86
N LEU A 62 4.33 -3.93 6.81
CA LEU A 62 3.77 -3.05 7.84
C LEU A 62 4.86 -2.49 8.76
N LEU A 63 5.80 -3.34 9.21
CA LEU A 63 6.93 -2.92 10.05
C LEU A 63 7.86 -1.96 9.31
N LEU A 64 8.12 -2.22 8.03
CA LEU A 64 8.90 -1.33 7.17
C LEU A 64 8.20 0.04 7.04
N TRP A 65 6.90 0.04 6.80
CA TRP A 65 6.10 1.26 6.70
C TRP A 65 6.13 2.06 8.00
N LEU A 66 5.92 1.42 9.15
CA LEU A 66 6.03 2.06 10.47
C LEU A 66 7.43 2.64 10.70
N ARG A 67 8.49 1.89 10.38
CA ARG A 67 9.87 2.35 10.54
C ARG A 67 10.15 3.60 9.71
N VAL A 68 9.74 3.61 8.43
CA VAL A 68 9.92 4.76 7.54
C VAL A 68 9.08 5.94 8.01
N PHE A 69 7.84 5.71 8.44
CA PHE A 69 6.96 6.75 8.98
C PHE A 69 7.54 7.41 10.23
N PHE A 70 7.93 6.61 11.24
CA PHE A 70 8.51 7.14 12.48
C PHE A 70 9.88 7.79 12.27
N HIS A 71 10.71 7.26 11.37
CA HIS A 71 11.99 7.88 11.03
C HIS A 71 11.81 9.27 10.42
N ASN A 72 10.91 9.39 9.42
CA ASN A 72 10.63 10.69 8.80
C ASN A 72 9.93 11.66 9.76
N LEU A 73 9.06 11.16 10.65
CA LEU A 73 8.43 11.98 11.69
C LEU A 73 9.47 12.51 12.70
N LYS A 74 10.42 11.68 13.15
CA LYS A 74 11.51 12.11 14.04
C LYS A 74 12.50 13.04 13.35
N SER A 75 12.75 12.86 12.06
CA SER A 75 13.63 13.72 11.27
C SER A 75 12.94 15.01 10.80
N PHE A 76 11.64 15.16 11.02
CA PHE A 76 10.89 16.35 10.62
C PHE A 76 11.30 17.55 11.48
N LYS A 77 11.98 18.52 10.84
CA LYS A 77 12.30 19.81 11.45
C LYS A 77 11.33 20.86 10.92
N ALA A 78 10.51 21.40 11.83
CA ALA A 78 9.61 22.51 11.51
C ALA A 78 10.41 23.71 10.94
N PRO A 79 9.90 24.43 9.93
CA PRO A 79 10.52 25.66 9.44
C PRO A 79 10.70 26.69 10.55
N THR A 80 11.93 27.18 10.71
CA THR A 80 12.22 28.29 11.64
C THR A 80 11.81 29.62 10.99
N ALA A 81 11.52 30.64 11.80
CA ALA A 81 11.21 31.97 11.29
C ALA A 81 12.30 32.52 10.35
N SER A 82 13.58 32.22 10.64
CA SER A 82 14.72 32.58 9.79
C SER A 82 14.69 31.93 8.40
N ASP A 83 14.21 30.70 8.30
CA ASP A 83 14.11 29.97 7.02
C ASP A 83 13.05 30.61 6.12
N ILE A 84 11.98 31.11 6.74
CA ILE A 84 10.89 31.82 6.05
C ILE A 84 11.38 33.16 5.51
N ASP A 85 12.12 33.91 6.31
CA ASP A 85 12.71 35.18 5.88
C ASP A 85 13.72 34.96 4.75
N SER A 86 14.65 34.02 4.93
CA SER A 86 15.71 33.72 3.94
C SER A 86 15.12 33.28 2.60
N ARG A 87 14.03 32.50 2.62
CA ARG A 87 13.34 32.09 1.40
C ARG A 87 12.64 33.27 0.73
N LEU A 88 11.95 34.10 1.49
CA LEU A 88 11.27 35.27 0.95
C LEU A 88 12.26 36.26 0.33
N GLU A 89 13.47 36.35 0.87
CA GLU A 89 14.57 37.13 0.30
C GLU A 89 15.12 36.53 -0.98
N SER A 90 15.36 35.21 -1.01
CA SER A 90 15.80 34.48 -2.21
C SER A 90 14.78 34.55 -3.35
N ASP A 91 13.50 34.31 -3.06
CA ASP A 91 12.42 34.30 -4.05
C ASP A 91 12.19 35.69 -4.67
N ASN A 92 12.52 36.76 -3.95
CA ASN A 92 12.39 38.15 -4.41
C ASN A 92 13.72 38.77 -4.88
N SER A 93 14.80 37.97 -4.96
CA SER A 93 16.14 38.43 -5.33
C SER A 93 16.59 39.67 -4.53
N LEU A 94 16.22 39.72 -3.26
CA LEU A 94 16.59 40.81 -2.37
C LEU A 94 18.07 40.64 -1.98
N LYS A 95 18.94 41.52 -2.49
CA LYS A 95 20.35 41.54 -2.08
C LYS A 95 20.48 41.97 -0.62
N HIS A 96 21.37 41.31 0.13
CA HIS A 96 21.83 41.67 1.49
C HIS A 96 20.85 41.47 2.66
N ASN A 97 19.95 40.49 2.59
CA ASN A 97 19.10 40.05 3.72
C ASN A 97 18.36 41.17 4.49
N PRO A 98 17.52 41.97 3.80
CA PRO A 98 16.86 43.13 4.39
C PRO A 98 15.85 42.79 5.52
N LEU A 99 15.23 41.61 5.52
CA LEU A 99 14.32 41.18 6.58
C LEU A 99 15.07 40.85 7.87
N PHE A 100 16.27 40.28 7.75
CA PHE A 100 17.16 40.10 8.90
C PHE A 100 17.55 41.46 9.49
N THR A 101 17.94 42.41 8.63
CA THR A 101 18.32 43.78 9.03
C THR A 101 17.17 44.54 9.70
N LEU A 102 15.92 44.35 9.26
CA LEU A 102 14.73 44.97 9.87
C LEU A 102 14.40 44.45 11.28
N LYS A 103 14.87 43.25 11.62
CA LYS A 103 14.73 42.64 12.95
C LYS A 103 15.88 43.01 13.89
N ASP A 104 16.98 43.52 13.33
CA ASP A 104 18.11 43.99 14.11
C ASP A 104 17.72 45.20 14.97
N ARG A 105 18.29 45.26 16.18
CA ARG A 105 18.06 46.35 17.14
C ARG A 105 19.38 47.07 17.35
N LEU A 106 19.32 48.40 17.17
CA LEU A 106 20.44 49.26 17.52
C LEU A 106 20.70 49.14 19.04
N SER A 107 21.98 49.09 19.42
CA SER A 107 22.40 49.11 20.84
C SER A 107 21.82 50.33 21.56
N GLU A 108 21.40 50.14 22.82
CA GLU A 108 20.78 51.20 23.63
C GLU A 108 21.70 52.41 23.86
N ASP A 109 23.02 52.25 23.79
CA ASP A 109 24.03 53.31 23.95
C ASP A 109 24.30 54.13 22.66
N SER A 110 23.44 54.02 21.65
CA SER A 110 23.63 54.71 20.38
C SER A 110 23.23 56.19 20.45
N SER A 111 24.05 57.07 19.87
CA SER A 111 23.77 58.52 19.82
C SER A 111 22.48 58.85 19.06
N GLN A 112 21.81 59.95 19.43
CA GLN A 112 20.53 60.37 18.84
C GLN A 112 20.58 60.47 17.29
N GLN A 113 21.69 60.99 16.73
CA GLN A 113 21.90 61.03 15.28
C GLN A 113 21.93 59.64 14.62
N LYS A 114 22.52 58.63 15.28
CA LYS A 114 22.54 57.26 14.76
C LYS A 114 21.15 56.64 14.79
N GLN A 115 20.35 56.95 15.82
CA GLN A 115 18.96 56.51 15.92
C GLN A 115 18.09 57.12 14.81
N ASP A 116 18.24 58.41 14.53
CA ASP A 116 17.50 59.09 13.45
C ASP A 116 17.88 58.58 12.05
N MET A 117 19.17 58.38 11.78
CA MET A 117 19.62 57.76 10.53
C MET A 117 19.10 56.33 10.38
N TRP A 118 19.07 55.56 11.47
CA TRP A 118 18.51 54.20 11.48
C TRP A 118 17.02 54.19 11.13
N LEU A 119 16.24 55.12 11.68
CA LEU A 119 14.81 55.25 11.37
C LEU A 119 14.56 55.57 9.89
N ILE A 120 15.38 56.45 9.29
CA ILE A 120 15.29 56.79 7.86
C ILE A 120 15.65 55.56 7.01
N TYR A 121 16.74 54.87 7.34
CA TYR A 121 17.17 53.67 6.64
C TYR A 121 16.10 52.57 6.71
N ARG A 122 15.49 52.39 7.89
CA ARG A 122 14.41 51.42 8.13
C ARG A 122 13.16 51.73 7.30
N LYS A 123 12.70 52.97 7.25
CA LYS A 123 11.56 53.39 6.41
C LYS A 123 11.82 53.13 4.92
N LYS A 124 13.05 53.35 4.46
CA LYS A 124 13.45 53.07 3.08
C LYS A 124 13.38 51.57 2.78
N LEU A 125 13.89 50.73 3.68
CA LEU A 125 13.83 49.27 3.57
C LEU A 125 12.38 48.75 3.56
N GLU A 126 11.52 49.25 4.45
CA GLU A 126 10.10 48.85 4.49
C GLU A 126 9.38 49.16 3.18
N SER A 127 9.55 50.38 2.65
CA SER A 127 8.92 50.79 1.38
C SER A 127 9.38 49.97 0.16
N GLN A 128 10.65 49.55 0.14
CA GLN A 128 11.20 48.72 -0.92
C GLN A 128 10.74 47.26 -0.81
N THR A 129 10.61 46.77 0.42
CA THR A 129 10.20 45.41 0.75
C THR A 129 8.72 45.21 0.43
N GLU A 130 7.83 46.13 0.85
CA GLU A 130 6.39 46.02 0.59
C GLU A 130 6.05 46.01 -0.90
N ARG A 131 6.74 46.82 -1.71
CA ARG A 131 6.54 46.91 -3.17
C ARG A 131 7.07 45.69 -3.93
N LYS A 132 8.14 45.05 -3.46
CA LYS A 132 8.81 43.97 -4.18
C LYS A 132 8.46 42.56 -3.72
N LEU A 133 7.80 42.39 -2.55
CA LEU A 133 7.44 41.05 -2.06
C LEU A 133 6.37 40.37 -2.91
N ARG A 134 6.81 39.41 -3.72
CA ARG A 134 6.02 38.35 -4.35
C ARG A 134 6.22 37.05 -3.59
N ILE A 135 5.17 36.24 -3.52
CA ILE A 135 5.22 34.90 -2.92
C ILE A 135 5.32 33.92 -4.07
N ALA A 136 6.43 33.19 -4.16
CA ALA A 136 6.54 32.11 -5.11
C ALA A 136 5.63 30.94 -4.66
N PRO A 137 4.95 30.25 -5.59
CA PRO A 137 4.21 29.04 -5.26
C PRO A 137 5.17 27.96 -4.72
N PRO A 138 4.67 27.03 -3.88
CA PRO A 138 5.48 25.91 -3.41
C PRO A 138 5.99 25.10 -4.60
N SER A 139 7.31 24.90 -4.67
CA SER A 139 8.00 24.16 -5.72
C SER A 139 8.68 22.93 -5.12
N PRO A 140 7.94 21.84 -4.86
CA PRO A 140 8.54 20.58 -4.42
C PRO A 140 9.41 20.00 -5.55
N ARG A 141 10.73 20.06 -5.37
CA ARG A 141 11.76 19.49 -6.22
C ARG A 141 11.91 17.99 -5.93
N PHE A 142 11.03 17.19 -6.51
CA PHE A 142 11.02 15.73 -6.34
C PHE A 142 12.28 15.02 -6.88
N SER A 143 12.97 15.62 -7.86
CA SER A 143 14.05 14.98 -8.64
C SER A 143 15.28 14.53 -7.84
N PHE A 144 15.57 15.13 -6.68
CA PHE A 144 16.78 14.79 -5.90
C PHE A 144 16.60 13.56 -5.01
N ARG A 145 15.35 13.18 -4.71
CA ARG A 145 15.04 12.15 -3.70
C ARG A 145 14.56 10.84 -4.30
N ASP A 146 14.23 10.85 -5.59
CA ASP A 146 13.82 9.66 -6.34
C ASP A 146 14.65 9.50 -7.64
N PRO A 147 15.94 9.15 -7.54
CA PRO A 147 16.81 8.98 -8.71
C PRO A 147 16.43 7.76 -9.57
N PHE A 148 15.70 6.79 -9.00
CA PHE A 148 15.28 5.56 -9.69
C PHE A 148 13.82 5.60 -10.18
N ALA A 149 13.13 6.73 -10.02
CA ALA A 149 11.70 6.88 -10.35
C ALA A 149 10.79 5.82 -9.69
N LEU A 150 11.16 5.38 -8.47
CA LEU A 150 10.39 4.43 -7.66
C LEU A 150 8.97 4.92 -7.39
N GLY A 151 8.76 6.24 -7.33
CA GLY A 151 7.44 6.82 -7.18
C GLY A 151 6.54 6.58 -8.39
N ILE A 152 7.07 6.71 -9.60
CA ILE A 152 6.33 6.41 -10.84
C ILE A 152 5.99 4.93 -10.89
N PHE A 153 6.96 4.07 -10.53
CA PHE A 153 6.74 2.63 -10.47
C PHE A 153 5.65 2.23 -9.47
N ALA A 154 5.64 2.83 -8.27
CA ALA A 154 4.62 2.56 -7.26
C ALA A 154 3.21 2.98 -7.72
N VAL A 155 3.09 4.14 -8.36
CA VAL A 155 1.81 4.60 -8.93
C VAL A 155 1.35 3.71 -10.08
N LEU A 156 2.27 3.33 -10.97
CA LEU A 156 1.97 2.41 -12.07
C LEU A 156 1.49 1.05 -11.54
N LEU A 157 2.19 0.50 -10.53
CA LEU A 157 1.83 -0.74 -9.87
C LEU A 157 0.42 -0.66 -9.26
N MET A 158 0.08 0.46 -8.61
CA MET A 158 -1.26 0.69 -8.08
C MET A 158 -2.32 0.70 -9.18
N ILE A 159 -2.08 1.41 -10.28
CA ILE A 159 -3.03 1.49 -11.41
C ILE A 159 -3.23 0.09 -12.03
N VAL A 160 -2.14 -0.63 -12.29
CA VAL A 160 -2.20 -2.00 -12.84
C VAL A 160 -2.94 -2.93 -11.88
N GLY A 161 -2.64 -2.86 -10.58
CA GLY A 161 -3.34 -3.63 -9.56
C GLY A 161 -4.83 -3.32 -9.53
N PHE A 162 -5.22 -2.05 -9.64
CA PHE A 162 -6.62 -1.63 -9.66
C PHE A 162 -7.36 -2.16 -10.89
N ILE A 163 -6.74 -2.09 -12.08
CA ILE A 163 -7.29 -2.64 -13.33
C ILE A 163 -7.44 -4.17 -13.22
N MET A 164 -6.43 -4.87 -12.68
CA MET A 164 -6.50 -6.31 -12.45
C MET A 164 -7.58 -6.72 -11.44
N ALA A 165 -7.82 -5.89 -10.43
CA ALA A 165 -8.79 -6.15 -9.40
C ALA A 165 -10.24 -5.91 -9.86
N GLY A 166 -10.44 -4.94 -10.77
CA GLY A 166 -11.74 -4.61 -11.34
C GLY A 166 -12.77 -4.28 -10.27
N HIS A 167 -13.97 -4.86 -10.37
CA HIS A 167 -15.07 -4.62 -9.43
C HIS A 167 -14.79 -5.18 -8.01
N ASN A 168 -13.89 -6.16 -7.88
CA ASN A 168 -13.63 -6.87 -6.62
C ASN A 168 -12.40 -6.31 -5.87
N TRP A 169 -12.05 -5.05 -6.10
CA TRP A 169 -10.86 -4.42 -5.49
C TRP A 169 -10.92 -4.36 -3.97
N GLU A 170 -12.10 -4.12 -3.39
CA GLU A 170 -12.29 -4.10 -1.93
C GLU A 170 -12.03 -5.47 -1.32
N THR A 171 -12.63 -6.52 -1.88
CA THR A 171 -12.45 -7.89 -1.39
C THR A 171 -10.99 -8.30 -1.51
N ARG A 172 -10.32 -8.00 -2.63
CA ARG A 172 -8.90 -8.33 -2.83
C ARG A 172 -7.98 -7.62 -1.82
N LEU A 173 -8.24 -6.35 -1.52
CA LEU A 173 -7.49 -5.64 -0.48
C LEU A 173 -7.73 -6.26 0.89
N LYS A 174 -8.98 -6.54 1.25
CA LYS A 174 -9.32 -7.17 2.54
C LYS A 174 -8.64 -8.53 2.69
N THR A 175 -8.73 -9.41 1.69
CA THR A 175 -8.08 -10.72 1.73
C THR A 175 -6.56 -10.62 1.79
N SER A 176 -5.97 -9.60 1.16
CA SER A 176 -4.52 -9.40 1.13
C SER A 176 -3.96 -8.84 2.44
N PHE A 177 -4.64 -7.87 3.07
CA PHE A 177 -4.16 -7.19 4.29
C PHE A 177 -4.66 -7.82 5.59
N PHE A 178 -5.81 -8.51 5.55
CA PHE A 178 -6.42 -9.17 6.70
C PHE A 178 -6.54 -10.70 6.49
N PRO A 179 -5.42 -11.42 6.27
CA PRO A 179 -5.43 -12.87 6.14
C PRO A 179 -5.76 -13.61 7.45
N PHE A 180 -5.99 -12.89 8.54
CA PHE A 180 -6.34 -13.44 9.87
C PHE A 180 -7.84 -13.48 10.14
N GLY A 181 -8.64 -12.75 9.34
CA GLY A 181 -10.06 -12.51 9.61
C GLY A 181 -11.00 -13.04 8.54
N SER A 182 -10.57 -13.95 7.66
CA SER A 182 -11.47 -14.58 6.69
C SER A 182 -12.46 -15.49 7.42
N THR A 183 -13.55 -14.89 7.90
CA THR A 183 -14.75 -15.60 8.37
C THR A 183 -15.32 -16.39 7.20
N GLU A 184 -15.94 -17.53 7.49
CA GLU A 184 -16.64 -18.44 6.56
C GLU A 184 -17.71 -17.77 5.66
N SER A 185 -17.89 -16.44 5.69
CA SER A 185 -18.83 -15.70 4.86
C SER A 185 -18.18 -14.96 3.68
N ASP A 186 -16.84 -14.81 3.62
CA ASP A 186 -16.14 -14.21 2.46
C ASP A 186 -15.81 -15.23 1.36
N ILE A 187 -16.50 -16.37 1.38
CA ILE A 187 -16.36 -17.56 0.52
C ILE A 187 -16.50 -17.28 -0.99
N SER A 188 -17.18 -16.21 -1.38
CA SER A 188 -17.52 -15.94 -2.79
C SER A 188 -16.33 -15.59 -3.70
N ALA A 189 -15.13 -15.36 -3.16
CA ALA A 189 -13.95 -14.98 -3.95
C ALA A 189 -12.78 -15.98 -3.85
N SER A 190 -13.00 -17.18 -3.28
CA SER A 190 -11.94 -18.20 -3.33
C SER A 190 -11.74 -18.70 -4.76
N PRO A 191 -10.50 -18.71 -5.30
CA PRO A 191 -10.24 -19.20 -6.64
C PRO A 191 -10.46 -20.72 -6.78
N LEU A 192 -10.70 -21.43 -5.69
CA LEU A 192 -10.81 -22.88 -5.66
C LEU A 192 -12.24 -23.33 -5.31
N THR A 193 -12.83 -24.13 -6.19
CA THR A 193 -14.08 -24.86 -5.93
C THR A 193 -13.81 -26.36 -6.07
N ILE A 194 -14.00 -27.11 -5.00
CA ILE A 194 -13.95 -28.57 -5.00
C ILE A 194 -15.38 -29.09 -4.89
N THR A 195 -15.79 -29.92 -5.85
CA THR A 195 -17.08 -30.60 -5.84
C THR A 195 -16.85 -32.09 -5.66
N PHE A 196 -17.56 -32.68 -4.70
CA PHE A 196 -17.62 -34.11 -4.48
C PHE A 196 -18.95 -34.62 -5.03
N THR A 197 -18.90 -35.46 -6.06
CA THR A 197 -20.09 -36.03 -6.70
C THR A 197 -20.19 -37.51 -6.34
N PRO A 198 -21.11 -37.90 -5.43
CA PRO A 198 -21.26 -39.30 -5.04
C PRO A 198 -21.79 -40.15 -6.22
N PRO A 199 -21.54 -41.47 -6.21
CA PRO A 199 -22.05 -42.39 -7.22
C PRO A 199 -23.57 -42.32 -7.41
N SER A 200 -24.04 -42.63 -8.62
CA SER A 200 -25.45 -42.57 -9.01
C SER A 200 -26.38 -43.41 -8.14
N TYR A 201 -25.88 -44.48 -7.52
CA TYR A 201 -26.64 -45.35 -6.63
C TYR A 201 -26.88 -44.77 -5.22
N ILE A 202 -26.13 -43.75 -4.79
CA ILE A 202 -26.22 -43.20 -3.42
C ILE A 202 -27.28 -42.09 -3.27
N ARG A 203 -27.87 -41.57 -4.36
CA ARG A 203 -28.91 -40.50 -4.35
C ARG A 203 -28.63 -39.34 -3.37
N LYS A 204 -27.37 -39.01 -3.10
CA LYS A 204 -26.96 -37.86 -2.29
C LYS A 204 -26.63 -36.67 -3.20
N SER A 205 -26.99 -35.46 -2.77
CA SER A 205 -26.64 -34.24 -3.50
C SER A 205 -25.13 -34.00 -3.50
N PRO A 206 -24.55 -33.45 -4.58
CA PRO A 206 -23.14 -33.08 -4.62
C PRO A 206 -22.78 -32.10 -3.50
N ALA A 207 -21.66 -32.33 -2.85
CA ALA A 207 -21.14 -31.42 -1.84
C ALA A 207 -20.13 -30.46 -2.48
N HIS A 208 -20.35 -29.16 -2.32
CA HIS A 208 -19.46 -28.10 -2.85
C HIS A 208 -18.70 -27.44 -1.69
N TYR A 209 -17.40 -27.25 -1.89
CA TYR A 209 -16.53 -26.60 -0.91
C TYR A 209 -15.66 -25.54 -1.62
N THR A 210 -15.66 -24.31 -1.12
CA THR A 210 -15.01 -23.13 -1.72
C THR A 210 -14.27 -22.30 -0.67
N GLY A 211 -12.92 -22.26 -0.70
CA GLY A 211 -12.15 -21.62 0.40
C GLY A 211 -10.63 -21.91 0.39
N PRO A 212 -9.83 -21.16 1.19
CA PRO A 212 -8.36 -21.14 1.09
C PRO A 212 -7.59 -22.02 2.08
N ASP A 213 -8.24 -22.55 3.12
CA ASP A 213 -7.59 -23.40 4.13
C ASP A 213 -8.58 -24.45 4.61
N TYR A 214 -8.27 -25.71 4.33
CA TYR A 214 -9.15 -26.82 4.64
C TYR A 214 -8.36 -27.89 5.40
N GLU A 215 -8.72 -28.08 6.66
CA GLU A 215 -8.44 -29.31 7.41
C GLU A 215 -9.79 -29.82 7.94
N LYS A 216 -10.69 -30.14 7.02
CA LYS A 216 -11.99 -30.74 7.36
C LYS A 216 -11.95 -32.20 6.95
N ASN A 217 -12.17 -33.10 7.91
CA ASN A 217 -12.41 -34.51 7.62
C ASN A 217 -13.81 -34.61 7.02
N ILE A 218 -13.87 -34.87 5.72
CA ILE A 218 -15.14 -35.08 5.01
C ILE A 218 -15.31 -36.58 4.83
N GLN A 219 -16.45 -37.10 5.28
CA GLN A 219 -16.81 -38.49 5.04
C GLN A 219 -17.45 -38.63 3.67
N VAL A 220 -16.81 -39.40 2.79
CA VAL A 220 -17.23 -39.54 1.40
C VAL A 220 -17.40 -41.04 1.08
N PRO A 221 -18.48 -41.46 0.39
CA PRO A 221 -18.63 -42.85 -0.02
C PRO A 221 -17.56 -43.26 -1.06
N GLU A 222 -17.23 -44.55 -1.09
CA GLU A 222 -16.37 -45.16 -2.10
C GLU A 222 -16.92 -44.91 -3.53
N GLY A 223 -16.04 -44.66 -4.51
CA GLY A 223 -16.42 -44.36 -5.90
C GLY A 223 -16.84 -42.90 -6.15
N THR A 224 -16.60 -41.99 -5.20
CA THR A 224 -16.94 -40.58 -5.38
C THR A 224 -15.95 -39.89 -6.32
N VAL A 225 -16.48 -39.19 -7.33
CA VAL A 225 -15.69 -38.40 -8.27
C VAL A 225 -15.42 -37.03 -7.65
N ILE A 226 -14.14 -36.68 -7.50
CA ILE A 226 -13.72 -35.33 -7.13
C ILE A 226 -13.53 -34.53 -8.41
N LYS A 227 -14.21 -33.38 -8.49
CA LYS A 227 -13.93 -32.35 -9.50
C LYS A 227 -13.40 -31.11 -8.80
N ALA A 228 -12.13 -30.79 -9.04
CA ALA A 228 -11.52 -29.54 -8.59
C ALA A 228 -11.48 -28.55 -9.76
N ILE A 229 -12.02 -27.36 -9.53
CA ILE A 229 -11.92 -26.22 -10.46
C ILE A 229 -11.12 -25.12 -9.77
N TYR A 230 -10.09 -24.61 -10.43
CA TYR A 230 -9.23 -23.56 -9.92
C TYR A 230 -9.10 -22.42 -10.93
N ASN A 231 -9.46 -21.21 -10.52
CA ASN A 231 -9.32 -20.00 -11.32
C ASN A 231 -8.07 -19.23 -10.89
N THR A 232 -7.05 -19.17 -11.73
CA THR A 232 -5.84 -18.41 -11.44
C THR A 232 -5.26 -17.76 -12.69
N PRO A 233 -4.94 -16.45 -12.66
CA PRO A 233 -4.22 -15.77 -13.74
C PRO A 233 -2.70 -16.06 -13.68
N TYR A 234 -2.26 -16.91 -12.77
CA TYR A 234 -0.85 -17.17 -12.47
C TYR A 234 -0.46 -18.59 -12.92
N PHE A 235 0.43 -19.24 -12.17
CA PHE A 235 0.96 -20.57 -12.48
C PHE A 235 -0.12 -21.65 -12.46
N LYS A 236 0.02 -22.65 -13.35
CA LYS A 236 -0.89 -23.80 -13.40
C LYS A 236 -0.85 -24.59 -12.07
N PRO A 237 -2.01 -24.90 -11.47
CA PRO A 237 -2.08 -25.70 -10.25
C PRO A 237 -1.84 -27.18 -10.56
N VAL A 238 -1.51 -27.93 -9.51
CA VAL A 238 -1.29 -29.38 -9.58
C VAL A 238 -2.06 -30.06 -8.46
N LEU A 239 -2.84 -31.08 -8.81
CA LEU A 239 -3.60 -31.90 -7.85
C LEU A 239 -2.69 -33.05 -7.42
N LYS A 240 -2.50 -33.22 -6.11
CA LYS A 240 -1.79 -34.36 -5.54
C LYS A 240 -2.76 -35.21 -4.75
N VAL A 241 -2.92 -36.46 -5.14
CA VAL A 241 -3.76 -37.45 -4.47
C VAL A 241 -2.85 -38.63 -4.16
N ASP A 242 -2.67 -38.93 -2.88
CA ASP A 242 -1.80 -40.00 -2.38
C ASP A 242 -0.34 -39.99 -2.86
N GLY A 243 0.19 -38.81 -3.21
CA GLY A 243 1.55 -38.68 -3.75
C GLY A 243 1.63 -38.78 -5.28
N GLU A 244 0.58 -39.28 -5.94
CA GLU A 244 0.43 -39.14 -7.37
C GLU A 244 0.05 -37.71 -7.74
N THR A 245 0.65 -37.23 -8.83
CA THR A 245 0.58 -35.84 -9.26
C THR A 245 -0.25 -35.78 -10.54
N ILE A 246 -1.49 -35.33 -10.42
CA ILE A 246 -2.43 -35.18 -11.53
C ILE A 246 -2.37 -33.74 -12.03
N PRO A 247 -1.92 -33.50 -13.28
CA PRO A 247 -1.89 -32.16 -13.85
C PRO A 247 -3.32 -31.68 -14.13
N PHE A 248 -3.57 -30.39 -13.88
CA PHE A 248 -4.84 -29.79 -14.27
C PHE A 248 -4.89 -29.51 -15.78
N THR A 249 -6.06 -29.72 -16.38
CA THR A 249 -6.36 -29.36 -17.77
C THR A 249 -7.08 -28.01 -17.80
N GLU A 250 -6.66 -27.13 -18.70
CA GLU A 250 -7.28 -25.82 -18.91
C GLU A 250 -8.60 -25.98 -19.66
N ILE A 251 -9.71 -25.55 -19.07
CA ILE A 251 -11.05 -25.58 -19.71
C ILE A 251 -11.33 -24.24 -20.39
N ASP A 252 -10.94 -23.13 -19.75
CA ASP A 252 -11.17 -21.76 -20.22
C ASP A 252 -10.02 -20.86 -19.74
N ARG A 253 -9.93 -19.61 -20.21
CA ARG A 253 -8.88 -18.65 -19.82
C ARG A 253 -8.79 -18.56 -18.30
N ASN A 254 -7.60 -18.87 -17.76
CA ASN A 254 -7.30 -18.87 -16.33
C ASN A 254 -8.11 -19.88 -15.50
N THR A 255 -8.89 -20.78 -16.11
CA THR A 255 -9.75 -21.75 -15.43
C THR A 255 -9.28 -23.17 -15.70
N TYR A 256 -8.85 -23.84 -14.64
CA TYR A 256 -8.24 -25.16 -14.66
C TYR A 256 -9.14 -26.17 -13.99
N SER A 257 -9.24 -27.39 -14.54
CA SER A 257 -9.94 -28.50 -13.90
C SER A 257 -9.10 -29.77 -13.79
N ALA A 258 -9.33 -30.52 -12.73
CA ALA A 258 -8.84 -31.87 -12.56
C ALA A 258 -9.98 -32.75 -12.01
N GLN A 259 -10.06 -33.98 -12.50
CA GLN A 259 -11.03 -34.97 -12.06
C GLN A 259 -10.32 -36.27 -11.71
N THR A 260 -10.72 -36.88 -10.59
CA THR A 260 -10.24 -38.21 -10.20
C THR A 260 -11.31 -38.92 -9.38
N GLU A 261 -11.31 -40.24 -9.45
CA GLU A 261 -12.15 -41.10 -8.63
C GLU A 261 -11.43 -41.44 -7.33
N LEU A 262 -12.16 -41.43 -6.20
CA LEU A 262 -11.64 -41.86 -4.90
C LEU A 262 -11.92 -43.34 -4.69
N ILE A 263 -10.86 -44.14 -4.60
CA ILE A 263 -10.92 -45.57 -4.33
C ILE A 263 -10.53 -45.86 -2.86
N GLU A 264 -9.64 -45.04 -2.26
CA GLU A 264 -9.16 -45.23 -0.87
C GLU A 264 -9.21 -43.94 -0.02
N THR A 265 -9.08 -44.10 1.30
CA THR A 265 -9.03 -42.98 2.26
C THR A 265 -7.77 -42.14 2.05
N THR A 266 -7.90 -41.04 1.32
CA THR A 266 -6.74 -40.27 0.84
C THR A 266 -6.75 -38.81 1.32
N THR A 267 -5.55 -38.22 1.43
CA THR A 267 -5.41 -36.77 1.56
C THR A 267 -5.26 -36.13 0.18
N VAL A 268 -6.27 -35.35 -0.22
CA VAL A 268 -6.23 -34.55 -1.45
C VAL A 268 -5.50 -33.25 -1.16
N LYS A 269 -4.41 -32.96 -1.87
CA LYS A 269 -3.64 -31.72 -1.75
C LYS A 269 -3.61 -31.00 -3.08
N ILE A 270 -4.10 -29.77 -3.12
CA ILE A 270 -3.93 -28.90 -4.29
C ILE A 270 -2.74 -28.01 -4.00
N SER A 271 -1.75 -28.02 -4.90
CA SER A 271 -0.52 -27.25 -4.77
C SER A 271 -0.29 -26.35 -5.97
N GLN A 272 0.30 -25.18 -5.73
CA GLN A 272 0.70 -24.23 -6.77
C GLN A 272 2.07 -23.69 -6.40
N LEU A 273 3.04 -23.79 -7.32
CA LEU A 273 4.43 -23.38 -7.08
C LEU A 273 5.05 -24.04 -5.83
N GLY A 274 4.71 -25.31 -5.54
CA GLY A 274 5.20 -26.04 -4.37
C GLY A 274 4.49 -25.71 -3.04
N PHE A 275 3.68 -24.65 -2.98
CA PHE A 275 2.89 -24.31 -1.80
C PHE A 275 1.51 -24.97 -1.84
N ALA A 276 1.07 -25.53 -0.72
CA ALA A 276 -0.29 -26.07 -0.59
C ALA A 276 -1.31 -24.92 -0.60
N ARG A 277 -2.29 -25.02 -1.50
CA ARG A 277 -3.44 -24.09 -1.64
C ARG A 277 -4.69 -24.63 -0.97
N ALA A 278 -4.82 -25.95 -0.93
CA ALA A 278 -5.83 -26.63 -0.15
C ALA A 278 -5.34 -28.02 0.22
N ARG A 279 -5.79 -28.48 1.38
CA ARG A 279 -5.66 -29.85 1.83
C ARG A 279 -7.08 -30.33 2.13
N VAL A 280 -7.43 -31.56 1.80
CA VAL A 280 -8.70 -32.14 2.23
C VAL A 280 -8.38 -33.55 2.66
N LYS A 281 -8.71 -33.87 3.91
CA LYS A 281 -8.66 -35.25 4.38
C LYS A 281 -10.03 -35.85 4.13
N THR A 282 -10.11 -36.87 3.30
CA THR A 282 -11.36 -37.61 3.08
C THR A 282 -11.27 -38.92 3.83
N GLU A 283 -12.23 -39.21 4.70
CA GLU A 283 -12.40 -40.52 5.32
C GLU A 283 -13.47 -41.28 4.53
N ILE A 284 -13.16 -42.47 4.03
CA ILE A 284 -14.14 -43.28 3.30
C ILE A 284 -15.01 -44.04 4.29
N ILE A 285 -16.33 -43.98 4.09
CA ILE A 285 -17.26 -44.92 4.73
C ILE A 285 -17.32 -46.17 3.83
N PRO A 286 -16.84 -47.34 4.29
CA PRO A 286 -16.83 -48.55 3.47
C PRO A 286 -18.26 -48.98 3.10
N ASP A 287 -18.43 -49.41 1.86
CA ASP A 287 -19.72 -49.84 1.32
C ASP A 287 -20.20 -51.13 2.03
N LYS A 288 -21.42 -51.09 2.57
CA LYS A 288 -22.15 -52.31 2.88
C LYS A 288 -23.17 -52.52 1.77
N LYS A 289 -22.82 -53.40 0.84
CA LYS A 289 -23.77 -53.95 -0.14
C LYS A 289 -25.04 -54.43 0.58
N PRO A 290 -26.24 -54.08 0.07
CA PRO A 290 -27.50 -54.63 0.58
C PRO A 290 -27.58 -56.15 0.36
#